data_AF-A0A951XHA6-F1
#
_entry.id   AF-A0A951XHA6-F1
#
_cell.length_a   1.000
_cell.length_b   1.000
_cell.length_c   1.000
_cell.angle_alpha   90.00
_cell.angle_beta   90.00
_cell.angle_gamma   90.00
#
_symmetry.space_group_name_H-M   'P 1'
#
loop_
_entity.id
_entity.type
_entity.pdbx_description
1 polymer ?
#
loop_
_entity_poly.entity_id
_entity_poly.type
_entity_poly.pdbx_seq_one_letter_code
_entity_poly.pdbx_strand_id
1 'polypeptide(L)'
;MHSTTLANKLLKGFALLQVLIALIILVIGQPPAQFNWTTASVLISGALVMLFCARETINDERVEQLKLKACKIGLFSGALIAMLANFLSTMSGASMPFSAFDVLIVIMLISLGCFYFWRWQDSRPET
;
A
#
# COMPACT_ATOMS: atom_id res chain seq x y z
N MET A 1 26.35 -13.24 -4.22
CA MET A 1 25.46 -12.09 -4.45
C MET A 1 24.26 -12.38 -5.38
N HIS A 2 23.92 -13.65 -5.68
CA HIS A 2 22.81 -14.02 -6.58
C HIS A 2 21.47 -14.34 -5.90
N SER A 3 21.48 -14.68 -4.60
CA SER A 3 20.26 -15.11 -3.88
C SER A 3 19.26 -13.97 -3.64
N THR A 4 19.74 -12.72 -3.51
CA THR A 4 18.91 -11.55 -3.18
C THR A 4 18.03 -11.08 -4.33
N THR A 5 18.42 -11.33 -5.59
CA THR A 5 17.65 -10.92 -6.76
C THR A 5 16.48 -11.85 -7.04
N LEU A 6 16.62 -13.14 -6.75
CA LEU A 6 15.56 -14.14 -6.93
C LEU A 6 14.45 -13.96 -5.89
N ALA A 7 14.80 -13.80 -4.62
CA ALA A 7 13.83 -13.55 -3.54
C ALA A 7 12.98 -12.29 -3.81
N ASN A 8 13.60 -11.23 -4.32
CA ASN A 8 12.92 -9.99 -4.66
C ASN A 8 11.95 -10.14 -5.84
N LYS A 9 12.36 -10.87 -6.89
CA LYS A 9 11.47 -11.19 -8.03
C LYS A 9 10.28 -12.03 -7.58
N LEU A 10 10.50 -13.02 -6.70
CA LEU A 10 9.44 -13.82 -6.12
C LEU A 10 8.48 -12.95 -5.31
N LEU A 11 8.98 -12.06 -4.45
CA LEU A 11 8.15 -11.18 -3.63
C LEU A 11 7.24 -10.29 -4.50
N LYS A 12 7.78 -9.67 -5.56
CA LYS A 12 7.00 -8.90 -6.53
C LYS A 12 5.99 -9.78 -7.27
N GLY A 13 6.37 -11.00 -7.64
CA GLY A 13 5.47 -11.98 -8.27
C GLY A 13 4.31 -12.39 -7.36
N PHE A 14 4.58 -12.67 -6.08
CA PHE A 14 3.56 -12.96 -5.07
C PHE A 14 2.63 -11.76 -4.84
N ALA A 15 3.17 -10.54 -4.79
CA ALA A 15 2.35 -9.34 -4.68
C ALA A 15 1.39 -9.20 -5.87
N LEU A 16 1.88 -9.37 -7.10
CA LEU A 16 1.04 -9.33 -8.31
C LEU A 16 -0.02 -10.43 -8.31
N LEU A 17 0.34 -11.64 -7.85
CA LEU A 17 -0.60 -12.74 -7.70
C LEU A 17 -1.72 -12.38 -6.70
N GLN A 18 -1.40 -11.76 -5.57
CA GLN A 18 -2.40 -11.32 -4.59
C GLN A 18 -3.35 -10.26 -5.16
N VAL A 19 -2.83 -9.28 -5.91
CA VAL A 19 -3.68 -8.29 -6.61
C VAL A 19 -4.57 -8.98 -7.63
N LEU A 20 -4.06 -9.96 -8.38
CA LEU A 20 -4.83 -10.71 -9.36
C LEU A 20 -5.95 -11.52 -8.69
N ILE A 21 -5.66 -12.20 -7.59
CA ILE A 21 -6.68 -12.93 -6.79
C ILE A 21 -7.72 -11.95 -6.24
N ALA A 22 -7.29 -10.80 -5.71
CA ALA A 22 -8.23 -9.77 -5.25
C ALA A 22 -9.14 -9.28 -6.39
N LEU A 23 -8.58 -9.05 -7.59
CA LEU A 23 -9.35 -8.65 -8.77
C LEU A 23 -10.33 -9.75 -9.19
N ILE A 24 -9.93 -11.02 -9.16
CA ILE A 24 -10.84 -12.15 -9.39
C ILE A 24 -11.98 -12.15 -8.38
N ILE A 25 -11.70 -11.95 -7.08
CA ILE A 25 -12.74 -11.88 -6.05
C ILE A 25 -13.69 -10.70 -6.30
N LEU A 26 -13.16 -9.55 -6.76
CA LEU A 26 -13.95 -8.37 -7.06
C LEU A 26 -14.81 -8.52 -8.33
N VAL A 27 -14.34 -9.25 -9.34
CA VAL A 27 -15.00 -9.41 -10.65
C VAL A 27 -15.91 -10.64 -10.72
N ILE A 28 -15.49 -11.76 -10.12
CA ILE A 28 -16.20 -13.05 -10.14
C ILE A 28 -17.08 -13.23 -8.89
N GLY A 29 -16.87 -12.40 -7.86
CA GLY A 29 -17.58 -12.49 -6.59
C GLY A 29 -19.02 -12.01 -6.65
N GLN A 30 -19.92 -12.90 -7.08
CA GLN A 30 -21.32 -13.08 -6.62
C GLN A 30 -22.25 -11.84 -6.72
N PRO A 31 -23.59 -12.02 -6.66
CA PRO A 31 -24.54 -10.89 -6.63
C PRO A 31 -24.20 -9.86 -5.53
N PRO A 32 -24.60 -8.58 -5.68
CA PRO A 32 -24.19 -7.45 -4.83
C PRO A 32 -24.42 -7.64 -3.32
N ALA A 33 -25.24 -8.62 -2.92
CA ALA A 33 -25.48 -8.99 -1.53
C ALA A 33 -24.32 -9.75 -0.83
N GLN A 34 -23.33 -10.27 -1.57
CA GLN A 34 -22.22 -11.08 -1.01
C GLN A 34 -20.83 -10.55 -1.38
N PHE A 35 -20.73 -9.28 -1.75
CA PHE A 35 -19.46 -8.65 -2.10
C PHE A 35 -18.49 -8.66 -0.91
N ASN A 36 -17.47 -9.51 -0.95
CA ASN A 36 -16.53 -9.69 0.13
C ASN A 36 -15.37 -8.68 0.03
N TRP A 37 -15.71 -7.41 0.27
CA TRP A 37 -14.75 -6.30 0.26
C TRP A 37 -13.60 -6.53 1.24
N THR A 38 -13.91 -6.99 2.46
CA THR A 38 -12.90 -7.23 3.49
C THR A 38 -11.80 -8.17 3.03
N THR A 39 -12.14 -9.29 2.37
CA THR A 39 -11.13 -10.21 1.83
C THR A 39 -10.32 -9.59 0.69
N ALA A 40 -10.96 -8.82 -0.20
CA ALA A 40 -10.24 -8.09 -1.24
C ALA A 40 -9.27 -7.06 -0.64
N SER A 41 -9.70 -6.28 0.35
CA SER A 41 -8.86 -5.28 1.02
C SER A 41 -7.67 -5.91 1.71
N VAL A 42 -7.82 -7.07 2.37
CA VAL A 42 -6.70 -7.81 2.97
C VAL A 42 -5.64 -8.13 1.91
N LEU A 43 -6.04 -8.71 0.78
CA LEU A 43 -5.12 -9.11 -0.29
C LEU A 43 -4.43 -7.92 -0.94
N ILE A 44 -5.17 -6.85 -1.23
CA ILE A 44 -4.59 -5.62 -1.80
C ILE A 44 -3.60 -5.00 -0.82
N SER A 45 -3.96 -4.92 0.45
CA SER A 45 -3.11 -4.35 1.50
C SER A 45 -1.81 -5.15 1.68
N GLY A 46 -1.89 -6.48 1.68
CA GLY A 46 -0.74 -7.39 1.72
C GLY A 46 0.17 -7.23 0.51
N ALA A 47 -0.41 -7.16 -0.70
CA ALA A 47 0.35 -6.94 -1.93
C ALA A 47 1.11 -5.60 -1.92
N LEU A 48 0.47 -4.52 -1.45
CA LEU A 48 1.10 -3.21 -1.36
C LEU A 48 2.27 -3.20 -0.37
N VAL A 49 2.13 -3.86 0.78
CA VAL A 49 3.23 -4.04 1.74
C VAL A 49 4.39 -4.81 1.12
N MET A 50 4.10 -5.91 0.42
CA MET A 50 5.12 -6.68 -0.28
C MET A 50 5.84 -5.86 -1.35
N LEU A 51 5.13 -5.04 -2.12
CA LEU A 51 5.73 -4.14 -3.11
C LEU A 51 6.61 -3.07 -2.47
N PHE A 52 6.18 -2.48 -1.37
CA PHE A 52 6.96 -1.46 -0.68
C PHE A 52 8.23 -2.02 -0.03
N CYS A 53 8.13 -3.20 0.57
CA CYS A 53 9.25 -3.93 1.17
C CYS A 53 10.16 -4.58 0.13
N ALA A 54 9.74 -4.69 -1.14
CA ALA A 54 10.57 -5.22 -2.21
C ALA A 54 11.86 -4.41 -2.34
N ARG A 55 12.98 -5.12 -2.42
CA ARG A 55 14.30 -4.51 -2.52
C ARG A 55 14.43 -3.79 -3.87
N GLU A 56 15.09 -2.65 -3.90
CA GLU A 56 15.41 -2.01 -5.17
C GLU A 56 16.70 -2.60 -5.76
N THR A 57 16.85 -2.52 -7.08
CA THR A 57 18.05 -3.01 -7.78
C THR A 57 19.31 -2.27 -7.34
N ILE A 58 19.16 -0.98 -7.05
CA ILE A 58 20.17 -0.12 -6.41
C ILE A 58 19.66 0.15 -5.00
N ASN A 59 20.34 -0.44 -4.01
CA ASN A 59 19.96 -0.37 -2.60
C ASN A 59 21.03 0.38 -1.82
N ASP A 60 20.97 1.71 -1.93
CA ASP A 60 21.83 2.64 -1.18
C ASP A 60 21.10 3.12 0.09
N GLU A 61 21.86 3.59 1.08
CA GLU A 61 21.30 4.17 2.31
C GLU A 61 20.28 5.28 2.03
N ARG A 62 20.50 6.07 0.97
CA ARG A 62 19.57 7.13 0.52
C ARG A 62 18.19 6.58 0.17
N VAL A 63 18.13 5.44 -0.51
CA VAL A 63 16.86 4.79 -0.90
C VAL A 63 16.12 4.27 0.33
N GLU A 64 16.85 3.72 1.31
CA GLU A 64 16.27 3.26 2.57
C GLU A 64 15.73 4.43 3.40
N GLN A 65 16.47 5.54 3.49
CA GLN A 65 16.00 6.77 4.13
C GLN A 65 14.77 7.36 3.45
N LEU A 66 14.72 7.35 2.11
CA LEU A 66 13.55 7.78 1.34
C LEU A 66 12.32 6.91 1.63
N LYS A 67 12.49 5.59 1.71
CA LYS A 67 11.40 4.68 2.09
C LYS A 67 10.92 4.96 3.52
N LEU A 68 11.82 5.13 4.48
CA LEU A 68 11.45 5.46 5.87
C LEU A 68 10.72 6.79 5.96
N LYS A 69 11.19 7.82 5.26
CA LYS A 69 10.54 9.12 5.17
C LYS A 69 9.13 8.98 4.57
N ALA A 70 8.99 8.19 3.51
CA ALA A 70 7.72 8.01 2.82
C ALA A 70 6.72 7.23 3.68
N CYS A 71 7.19 6.17 4.35
CA CYS A 71 6.42 5.41 5.32
C CYS A 71 5.93 6.31 6.46
N LYS A 72 6.80 7.16 7.04
CA LYS A 72 6.42 8.10 8.10
C LYS A 72 5.32 9.06 7.65
N ILE A 73 5.43 9.63 6.45
CA ILE A 73 4.38 10.51 5.90
C ILE A 73 3.09 9.73 5.65
N GLY A 74 3.17 8.54 5.05
CA GLY A 74 2.01 7.69 4.79
C GLY A 74 1.28 7.30 6.08
N LEU A 75 2.02 6.91 7.13
CA LEU A 75 1.45 6.54 8.42
C LEU A 75 0.76 7.73 9.09
N PHE A 76 1.41 8.90 9.10
CA PHE A 76 0.85 10.10 9.72
C PHE A 76 -0.38 10.61 8.97
N SER A 77 -0.31 10.68 7.64
CA SER A 77 -1.45 11.10 6.80
C SER A 77 -2.60 10.11 6.84
N GLY A 78 -2.33 8.81 6.75
CA GLY A 78 -3.37 7.77 6.84
C GLY A 78 -4.03 7.71 8.22
N ALA A 79 -3.28 7.88 9.30
CA ALA A 79 -3.84 8.01 10.64
C ALA A 79 -4.76 9.23 10.76
N LEU A 80 -4.35 10.37 10.20
CA LEU A 80 -5.18 11.58 10.17
C LEU A 80 -6.49 11.37 9.38
N ILE A 81 -6.42 10.71 8.22
CA ILE A 81 -7.59 10.34 7.42
C ILE A 81 -8.52 9.41 8.21
N ALA A 82 -7.98 8.40 8.89
CA ALA A 82 -8.76 7.48 9.70
C ALA A 82 -9.44 8.19 10.89
N MET A 83 -8.73 9.10 11.56
CA MET A 83 -9.30 9.92 12.63
C MET A 83 -10.42 10.82 12.12
N LEU A 84 -10.23 11.47 10.96
CA LEU A 84 -11.25 12.33 10.37
C LEU A 84 -12.48 11.52 9.95
N ALA A 85 -12.29 10.34 9.35
CA ALA A 85 -13.38 9.45 9.00
C ALA A 85 -14.17 8.97 10.23
N ASN A 86 -13.46 8.64 11.32
CA ASN A 86 -14.09 8.24 12.57
C ASN A 86 -14.87 9.40 13.21
N PHE A 87 -14.32 10.61 13.19
CA PHE A 87 -14.99 11.81 13.66
C PHE A 87 -16.30 12.08 12.88
N LEU A 88 -16.25 12.02 11.54
CA LEU A 88 -17.44 12.20 10.70
C LEU A 88 -18.48 11.09 10.91
N SER A 89 -18.05 9.85 11.10
CA SER A 89 -18.95 8.72 11.41
C SER A 89 -19.64 8.92 12.75
N THR A 90 -18.90 9.39 13.76
CA THR A 90 -19.44 9.69 15.09
C THR A 90 -20.47 10.82 15.04
N MET A 91 -20.21 11.90 14.29
CA MET A 91 -21.16 13.01 14.15
C MET A 91 -22.43 12.63 13.39
N SER A 92 -22.34 11.72 12.42
CA SER A 92 -23.49 11.24 11.64
C SER A 92 -24.28 10.12 12.33
N GLY A 93 -23.78 9.59 13.47
CA GLY A 93 -24.34 8.40 14.11
C GLY A 93 -24.21 7.12 13.28
N ALA A 94 -23.40 7.16 12.21
CA ALA A 94 -23.17 6.02 11.34
C ALA A 94 -22.08 5.10 11.90
N SER A 95 -22.18 3.80 11.63
CA SER A 95 -21.10 2.86 11.89
C SER A 95 -19.86 3.23 11.07
N MET A 96 -18.67 3.03 11.64
CA MET A 96 -17.41 3.30 10.97
C MET A 96 -17.34 2.55 9.62
N PRO A 97 -17.17 3.26 8.49
CA PRO A 97 -17.31 2.66 7.16
C PRO A 97 -16.04 1.93 6.68
N PHE A 98 -14.89 2.15 7.34
CA PHE A 98 -13.59 1.66 6.87
C PHE A 98 -13.08 0.52 7.74
N SER A 99 -12.63 -0.55 7.07
CA SER A 99 -11.83 -1.60 7.69
C SER A 99 -10.40 -1.09 7.96
N ALA A 100 -9.71 -1.71 8.93
CA ALA A 100 -8.29 -1.46 9.16
C ALA A 100 -7.44 -1.68 7.89
N PHE A 101 -7.85 -2.64 7.03
CA PHE A 101 -7.17 -2.91 5.76
C PHE A 101 -7.36 -1.77 4.75
N ASP A 102 -8.51 -1.09 4.76
CA ASP A 102 -8.76 0.06 3.88
C ASP A 102 -7.85 1.23 4.24
N VAL A 103 -7.69 1.48 5.56
CA VAL A 103 -6.74 2.48 6.07
C VAL A 103 -5.32 2.09 5.70
N LEU A 104 -4.96 0.80 5.78
CA LEU A 104 -3.64 0.33 5.39
C LEU A 104 -3.38 0.51 3.89
N ILE A 105 -4.36 0.26 3.03
CA ILE A 105 -4.27 0.55 1.59
C ILE A 105 -3.95 2.03 1.37
N VAL A 106 -4.68 2.94 2.05
CA VAL A 106 -4.45 4.38 1.94
C VAL A 106 -3.03 4.75 2.39
N ILE A 107 -2.58 4.26 3.54
CA ILE A 107 -1.22 4.48 4.05
C ILE A 107 -0.17 4.03 3.02
N MET A 108 -0.35 2.84 2.45
CA MET A 108 0.61 2.27 1.52
C MET A 108 0.61 2.99 0.16
N LEU A 109 -0.55 3.42 -0.34
CA LEU A 109 -0.65 4.20 -1.57
C LEU A 109 0.06 5.55 -1.43
N ILE A 110 -0.14 6.25 -0.30
CA ILE A 110 0.56 7.50 -0.02
C ILE A 110 2.06 7.24 0.11
N SER A 111 2.46 6.19 0.84
CA SER A 111 3.87 5.83 1.02
C SER A 111 4.58 5.52 -0.29
N LEU A 112 3.96 4.71 -1.16
CA LEU A 112 4.50 4.40 -2.49
C LEU A 112 4.53 5.64 -3.39
N GLY A 113 3.46 6.45 -3.38
CA GLY A 113 3.39 7.69 -4.13
C GLY A 113 4.51 8.67 -3.76
N CYS A 114 4.69 8.93 -2.46
CA CYS A 114 5.77 9.78 -1.95
C CYS A 114 7.16 9.21 -2.29
N PHE A 115 7.35 7.90 -2.15
CA PHE A 115 8.62 7.25 -2.49
C PHE A 115 8.98 7.44 -3.96
N TYR A 116 8.07 7.14 -4.89
CA TYR A 116 8.33 7.30 -6.32
C TYR A 116 8.49 8.76 -6.72
N PHE A 117 7.69 9.65 -6.15
CA PHE A 117 7.78 11.08 -6.41
C PHE A 117 9.13 11.66 -5.98
N TRP A 118 9.58 11.39 -4.76
CA TRP A 118 10.89 11.87 -4.32
C TRP A 118 12.02 11.21 -5.05
N ARG A 119 11.95 9.90 -5.36
CA ARG A 119 12.97 9.24 -6.19
C ARG A 119 13.11 9.90 -7.56
N TRP A 120 12.00 10.34 -8.15
CA TRP A 120 12.03 11.11 -9.40
C TRP A 120 12.68 12.48 -9.24
N GLN A 121 12.42 13.20 -8.14
CA GLN A 121 13.10 14.46 -7.84
C GLN A 121 14.62 14.28 -7.62
N ASP A 122 14.98 13.19 -6.94
CA ASP A 122 16.35 12.81 -6.59
C ASP A 122 17.23 12.51 -7.81
N SER A 123 16.59 12.08 -8.90
CA SER A 123 17.24 11.71 -10.16
C SER A 123 17.48 12.92 -11.09
N ARG A 124 17.10 14.14 -10.68
CA ARG A 124 17.38 15.35 -11.46
C ARG A 124 18.88 15.70 -11.35
N PRO A 125 19.58 15.95 -12.47
CA PRO A 125 20.91 16.52 -12.41
C PRO A 125 20.78 17.91 -11.76
N GLU A 126 21.61 18.17 -10.75
CA GLU A 126 21.73 19.50 -10.14
C GLU A 126 22.09 20.49 -11.25
N THR A 127 21.17 21.39 -11.56
CA THR A 127 21.39 22.53 -12.47
C THR A 127 22.18 23.63 -11.77
#